data_AF-A0A6C0JN43-F1
#
_entry.id   AF-A0A6C0JN43-F1
#
_cell.length_a   1.000
_cell.length_b   1.000
_cell.length_c   1.000
_cell.angle_alpha   90.00
_cell.angle_beta   90.00
_cell.angle_gamma   90.00
#
_symmetry.space_group_name_H-M   'P 1'
#
loop_
_entity.id
_entity.type
_entity.pdbx_description
1 polymer ?
#
loop_
_entity_poly.entity_id
_entity_poly.type
_entity_poly.pdbx_seq_one_letter_code
_entity_poly.pdbx_strand_id
1 'polypeptide(L)'
;MIENYKDKVTEYAESQKNLANNETHKYIPPNYNVNGNINTVPSTQTSSGNTSYSVSNDPNTYEGLFFYIFNKTTIIYFLWFLAIYIIAYYVLGFFRTDGYVVSNELKISRIIDIIALILLLLALLGYSTLSPDEQIKSAEESLNYFKKDMTSPGAIIIQILGIAIFYLVIYLFKIPMGSGVKSITVSIIETTMWLYLIVQIFSVFFKYVIGVSLYDVLSKYFNWSELPDYAPVPKPSGNVNIKGNINLGSPIQKDEVFNISNNLYTYDDAQAICSSYGAKTATYDQIEEAYKNGAEWCNYGWSDGQMAFFPTQKSTWEKLQKTDKHKNDCGRPGINGGYFANPYIRFGVNCYGKKPKPKNSDLERMKAQNNISYPKTEKDNLLDRKAQFWKDNADKMLVLNSFNKNVWSEY
;
A
#
# COMPACT_ATOMS: atom_id res chain seq x y z
N MET A 1 -13.15 11.52 -61.19
CA MET A 1 -13.55 11.37 -59.78
C MET A 1 -12.53 10.44 -59.13
N ILE A 2 -11.62 10.99 -58.33
CA ILE A 2 -10.64 10.20 -57.57
C ILE A 2 -11.14 10.22 -56.13
N GLU A 3 -11.67 9.09 -55.66
CA GLU A 3 -12.04 8.88 -54.27
C GLU A 3 -10.77 8.60 -53.45
N ASN A 4 -10.56 9.41 -52.41
CA ASN A 4 -9.48 9.21 -51.44
C ASN A 4 -9.77 7.98 -50.60
N TYR A 5 -9.08 6.87 -50.88
CA TYR A 5 -9.03 5.71 -50.00
C TYR A 5 -8.14 6.05 -48.79
N LYS A 6 -8.77 6.30 -47.63
CA LYS A 6 -8.05 6.36 -46.35
C LYS A 6 -7.80 4.93 -45.87
N ASP A 7 -6.53 4.62 -45.59
CA ASP A 7 -6.10 3.35 -45.02
C ASP A 7 -6.65 3.16 -43.59
N LYS A 8 -7.22 1.98 -43.31
CA LYS A 8 -7.78 1.55 -42.01
C LYS A 8 -6.80 1.66 -40.85
N VAL A 9 -5.49 1.65 -41.12
CA VAL A 9 -4.44 1.90 -40.10
C VAL A 9 -4.50 3.33 -39.57
N THR A 10 -4.84 4.29 -40.43
CA THR A 10 -4.93 5.72 -40.09
C THR A 10 -6.20 5.99 -39.27
N GLU A 11 -7.30 5.31 -39.61
CA GLU A 11 -8.58 5.41 -38.89
C GLU A 11 -8.48 4.81 -37.47
N TYR A 12 -7.76 3.70 -37.30
CA TYR A 12 -7.48 3.12 -35.99
C TYR A 12 -6.58 4.06 -35.14
N ALA A 13 -5.52 4.62 -35.73
CA ALA A 13 -4.64 5.56 -35.04
C ALA A 13 -5.35 6.85 -34.60
N GLU A 14 -6.26 7.39 -35.43
CA GLU A 14 -7.09 8.55 -35.07
C GLU A 14 -8.10 8.20 -33.95
N SER A 15 -8.67 6.99 -33.94
CA SER A 15 -9.55 6.53 -32.85
C SER A 15 -8.83 6.38 -31.50
N GLN A 16 -7.60 5.85 -31.50
CA GLN A 16 -6.80 5.69 -30.29
C GLN A 16 -6.33 7.05 -29.74
N LYS A 17 -6.04 8.01 -30.63
CA LYS A 17 -5.69 9.39 -30.25
C LYS A 17 -6.87 10.13 -29.61
N ASN A 18 -8.09 9.88 -30.10
CA ASN A 18 -9.32 10.44 -29.53
C ASN A 18 -9.73 9.77 -28.20
N LEU A 19 -9.43 8.48 -28.00
CA LEU A 19 -9.59 7.83 -26.68
C LEU A 19 -8.56 8.37 -25.66
N ALA A 20 -7.29 8.51 -26.05
CA ALA A 20 -6.25 9.06 -25.18
C ALA A 20 -6.53 10.52 -24.75
N ASN A 21 -7.12 11.33 -25.64
CA ASN A 21 -7.53 12.70 -25.32
C ASN A 21 -8.79 12.80 -24.43
N ASN A 22 -9.65 11.77 -24.42
CA ASN A 22 -10.83 11.73 -23.57
C ASN A 22 -10.57 11.13 -22.18
N GLU A 23 -9.58 10.23 -22.05
CA GLU A 23 -9.22 9.64 -20.75
C GLU A 23 -8.28 10.52 -19.91
N THR A 24 -7.49 11.40 -20.55
CA THR A 24 -6.61 12.35 -19.87
C THR A 24 -7.33 13.42 -19.06
N HIS A 25 -8.63 13.63 -19.27
CA HIS A 25 -9.44 14.57 -18.46
C HIS A 25 -10.17 13.93 -17.27
N LYS A 26 -10.10 12.60 -17.10
CA LYS A 26 -10.85 11.90 -16.04
C LYS A 26 -10.05 11.58 -14.77
N TYR A 27 -8.72 11.74 -14.82
CA TYR A 27 -7.80 11.46 -13.69
C TYR A 27 -6.84 12.61 -13.40
N ILE A 28 -7.31 13.85 -13.52
CA ILE A 28 -6.58 15.03 -13.05
C ILE A 28 -7.12 15.38 -11.65
N PRO A 29 -6.36 15.19 -10.56
CA PRO A 29 -6.76 15.72 -9.27
C PRO A 29 -6.84 17.25 -9.35
N PRO A 30 -7.83 17.89 -8.69
CA PRO A 30 -7.95 19.35 -8.71
C PRO A 30 -6.64 19.99 -8.20
N ASN A 31 -6.09 20.93 -9.00
CA ASN A 31 -4.79 21.64 -8.89
C ASN A 31 -3.62 21.19 -9.79
N TYR A 32 -3.84 20.36 -10.82
CA TYR A 32 -2.83 20.08 -11.84
C TYR A 32 -3.16 20.83 -13.16
N ASN A 33 -2.34 21.80 -13.55
CA ASN A 33 -2.50 22.50 -14.85
C ASN A 33 -1.48 21.97 -15.87
N VAL A 34 -1.96 21.22 -16.84
CA VAL A 34 -1.20 20.73 -18.00
C VAL A 34 -1.33 21.76 -19.11
N ASN A 35 -0.63 22.89 -19.01
CA ASN A 35 -0.34 23.79 -20.14
C ASN A 35 0.61 24.92 -19.68
N GLY A 36 1.90 24.63 -19.64
CA GLY A 36 2.95 25.63 -19.44
C GLY A 36 3.51 26.12 -20.78
N ASN A 37 2.81 27.03 -21.46
CA ASN A 37 3.43 27.83 -22.50
C ASN A 37 4.39 28.82 -21.83
N ILE A 38 5.66 28.78 -22.24
CA ILE A 38 6.70 29.69 -21.79
C ILE A 38 6.40 31.08 -22.37
N ASN A 39 5.84 31.96 -21.56
CA ASN A 39 5.89 33.40 -21.80
C ASN A 39 6.70 34.06 -20.69
N THR A 40 7.70 34.82 -21.14
CA THR A 40 8.64 35.60 -20.36
C THR A 40 8.00 36.90 -19.83
N VAL A 41 8.72 37.53 -18.88
CA VAL A 41 8.67 38.96 -18.42
C VAL A 41 7.80 39.23 -17.15
N PRO A 42 8.18 40.13 -16.21
CA PRO A 42 9.47 40.39 -15.54
C PRO A 42 9.35 40.39 -13.98
N SER A 43 10.51 40.55 -13.34
CA SER A 43 10.79 40.71 -11.90
C SER A 43 9.78 41.49 -11.03
N THR A 44 9.54 40.97 -9.82
CA THR A 44 9.56 41.78 -8.58
C THR A 44 9.91 40.89 -7.38
N GLN A 45 10.84 41.38 -6.57
CA GLN A 45 11.35 40.76 -5.36
C GLN A 45 10.29 40.77 -4.25
N THR A 46 10.13 39.66 -3.52
CA THR A 46 10.02 39.70 -2.05
C THR A 46 10.22 38.31 -1.43
N SER A 47 11.23 38.22 -0.56
CA SER A 47 11.35 37.44 0.68
C SER A 47 10.95 35.95 0.71
N SER A 48 12.00 35.13 0.85
CA SER A 48 12.11 33.90 1.63
C SER A 48 10.86 33.40 2.38
N GLY A 49 10.35 32.25 1.93
CA GLY A 49 9.57 31.32 2.77
C GLY A 49 10.14 29.93 2.55
N ASN A 50 10.82 29.39 3.56
CA ASN A 50 11.16 27.97 3.63
C ASN A 50 9.86 27.18 3.61
N THR A 51 9.54 26.50 2.51
CA THR A 51 8.48 25.48 2.51
C THR A 51 9.02 24.24 3.19
N SER A 52 8.84 24.19 4.51
CA SER A 52 8.96 22.98 5.32
C SER A 52 8.02 21.91 4.79
N TYR A 53 8.54 20.70 4.56
CA TYR A 53 7.73 19.50 4.45
C TYR A 53 6.88 19.39 5.71
N SER A 54 5.55 19.45 5.59
CA SER A 54 4.70 19.04 6.71
C SER A 54 4.90 17.54 6.88
N VAL A 55 5.25 17.13 8.11
CA VAL A 55 5.53 15.74 8.52
C VAL A 55 4.43 14.75 8.10
N SER A 56 3.21 15.26 7.82
CA SER A 56 2.03 14.50 7.38
C SER A 56 2.15 13.71 6.07
N ASN A 57 3.18 13.95 5.23
CA ASN A 57 3.23 13.42 3.86
C ASN A 57 4.38 12.43 3.58
N ASP A 58 5.21 12.08 4.57
CA ASP A 58 6.29 11.11 4.40
C ASP A 58 5.88 9.72 4.91
N PRO A 59 5.64 8.72 4.04
CA PRO A 59 5.22 7.37 4.44
C PRO A 59 6.28 6.61 5.26
N ASN A 60 7.51 7.10 5.36
CA ASN A 60 8.55 6.53 6.22
C ASN A 60 8.49 7.04 7.67
N THR A 61 7.59 7.97 7.97
CA THR A 61 7.31 8.42 9.34
C THR A 61 6.07 7.73 9.89
N TYR A 62 5.97 7.59 11.21
CA TYR A 62 4.78 7.01 11.85
C TYR A 62 3.49 7.77 11.51
N GLU A 63 3.57 9.10 11.38
CA GLU A 63 2.42 9.93 11.01
C GLU A 63 2.04 9.75 9.53
N GLY A 64 3.00 9.76 8.61
CA GLY A 64 2.70 9.55 7.19
C GLY A 64 2.26 8.13 6.89
N LEU A 65 2.78 7.10 7.58
CA LEU A 65 2.27 5.73 7.49
C LEU A 65 0.82 5.65 7.99
N PHE A 66 0.50 6.32 9.10
CA PHE A 66 -0.86 6.38 9.62
C PHE A 66 -1.81 6.97 8.57
N PHE A 67 -1.51 8.14 8.00
CA PHE A 67 -2.38 8.78 6.99
C PHE A 67 -2.42 8.04 5.64
N TYR A 68 -1.37 7.29 5.30
CA TYR A 68 -1.37 6.41 4.14
C TYR A 68 -2.40 5.28 4.29
N ILE A 69 -2.44 4.64 5.46
CA ILE A 69 -3.37 3.55 5.77
C ILE A 69 -4.77 4.09 6.05
N PHE A 70 -4.89 5.08 6.93
CA PHE A 70 -6.14 5.69 7.37
C PHE A 70 -6.36 7.02 6.63
N ASN A 71 -6.87 6.92 5.40
CA ASN A 71 -7.39 8.05 4.62
C ASN A 71 -8.91 7.90 4.41
N LYS A 72 -9.61 8.96 3.99
CA LYS A 72 -11.08 8.93 3.85
C LYS A 72 -11.55 7.81 2.93
N THR A 73 -10.90 7.61 1.79
CA THR A 73 -11.24 6.52 0.85
C THR A 73 -11.09 5.14 1.50
N THR A 74 -9.97 4.85 2.15
CA THR A 74 -9.77 3.55 2.83
C THR A 74 -10.78 3.34 3.95
N ILE A 75 -11.09 4.38 4.72
CA ILE A 75 -12.10 4.30 5.79
C ILE A 75 -13.48 4.03 5.20
N ILE A 76 -13.88 4.70 4.11
CA ILE A 76 -15.15 4.45 3.43
C ILE A 76 -15.24 3.00 2.95
N TYR A 77 -14.19 2.47 2.32
CA TYR A 77 -14.17 1.07 1.89
C TYR A 77 -14.23 0.09 3.06
N PHE A 78 -13.54 0.39 4.15
CA PHE A 78 -13.61 -0.42 5.36
C PHE A 78 -15.03 -0.42 5.96
N LEU A 79 -15.71 0.73 6.01
CA LEU A 79 -17.09 0.84 6.48
C LEU A 79 -18.06 0.05 5.58
N TRP A 80 -17.91 0.14 4.26
CA TRP A 80 -18.70 -0.67 3.32
C TRP A 80 -18.43 -2.16 3.47
N PHE A 81 -17.17 -2.56 3.61
CA PHE A 81 -16.80 -3.94 3.88
C PHE A 81 -17.45 -4.45 5.17
N LEU A 82 -17.42 -3.66 6.25
CA LEU A 82 -18.05 -4.02 7.52
C LEU A 82 -19.57 -4.13 7.38
N ALA A 83 -20.22 -3.19 6.69
CA ALA A 83 -21.65 -3.23 6.43
C ALA A 83 -22.06 -4.48 5.65
N ILE A 84 -21.35 -4.78 4.55
CA ILE A 84 -21.58 -5.99 3.73
C ILE A 84 -21.31 -7.25 4.56
N TYR A 85 -20.23 -7.28 5.33
CA TYR A 85 -19.88 -8.40 6.19
C TYR A 85 -20.98 -8.67 7.22
N ILE A 86 -21.49 -7.64 7.89
CA ILE A 86 -22.58 -7.76 8.86
C ILE A 86 -23.83 -8.30 8.18
N ILE A 87 -24.23 -7.72 7.03
CA ILE A 87 -25.40 -8.19 6.27
C ILE A 87 -25.22 -9.66 5.86
N ALA A 88 -24.06 -10.00 5.28
CA ALA A 88 -23.74 -11.36 4.88
C ALA A 88 -23.73 -12.32 6.07
N TYR A 89 -23.18 -11.91 7.22
CA TYR A 89 -23.17 -12.70 8.45
C TYR A 89 -24.59 -12.95 8.98
N TYR A 90 -25.46 -11.94 8.97
CA TYR A 90 -26.87 -12.08 9.36
C TYR A 90 -27.62 -12.99 8.38
N VAL A 91 -27.45 -12.80 7.07
CA VAL A 91 -28.11 -13.58 6.02
C VAL A 91 -27.63 -15.04 6.05
N LEU A 92 -26.31 -15.26 6.02
CA LEU A 92 -25.73 -16.60 6.09
C LEU A 92 -26.03 -17.27 7.43
N GLY A 93 -26.00 -16.53 8.54
CA GLY A 93 -26.36 -17.02 9.86
C GLY A 93 -27.84 -17.39 9.99
N PHE A 94 -28.73 -16.72 9.23
CA PHE A 94 -30.15 -17.06 9.12
C PHE A 94 -30.36 -18.37 8.34
N PHE A 95 -29.64 -18.54 7.23
CA PHE A 95 -29.72 -19.74 6.38
C PHE A 95 -28.86 -20.92 6.85
N ARG A 96 -28.01 -20.72 7.88
CA ARG A 96 -27.21 -21.78 8.49
C ARG A 96 -28.12 -22.73 9.27
N THR A 97 -28.66 -23.72 8.57
CA THR A 97 -29.33 -24.89 9.14
C THR A 97 -28.27 -25.94 9.45
N ASP A 98 -27.60 -25.81 10.59
CA ASP A 98 -26.73 -26.87 11.09
C ASP A 98 -27.61 -28.03 11.60
N GLY A 99 -28.10 -28.88 10.69
CA GLY A 99 -28.52 -30.28 10.91
C GLY A 99 -29.50 -30.65 12.03
N TYR A 100 -30.12 -29.72 12.75
CA TYR A 100 -30.94 -30.01 13.93
C TYR A 100 -32.42 -29.65 13.72
N VAL A 101 -33.30 -30.50 14.27
CA VAL A 101 -34.76 -30.33 14.35
C VAL A 101 -35.08 -28.89 14.75
N VAL A 102 -35.94 -28.20 13.99
CA VAL A 102 -36.37 -26.82 14.28
C VAL A 102 -37.08 -26.80 15.64
N SER A 103 -36.34 -26.47 16.69
CA SER A 103 -36.89 -26.31 18.04
C SER A 103 -37.69 -25.00 18.12
N ASN A 104 -38.64 -24.93 19.05
CA ASN A 104 -39.37 -23.68 19.29
C ASN A 104 -38.44 -22.54 19.75
N GLU A 105 -37.35 -22.88 20.45
CA GLU A 105 -36.32 -21.93 20.85
C GLU A 105 -35.62 -21.31 19.64
N LEU A 106 -35.27 -22.09 18.63
CA LEU A 106 -34.66 -21.57 17.42
C LEU A 106 -35.60 -20.61 16.68
N LYS A 107 -36.90 -20.92 16.62
CA LYS A 107 -37.91 -20.03 16.00
C LYS A 107 -37.99 -18.68 16.73
N ILE A 108 -37.99 -18.70 18.07
CA ILE A 108 -38.01 -17.48 18.89
C ILE A 108 -36.78 -16.64 18.60
N SER A 109 -35.59 -17.25 18.56
CA SER A 109 -34.35 -16.53 18.25
C SER A 109 -34.34 -15.91 16.86
N ARG A 110 -34.87 -16.60 15.84
CA ARG A 110 -34.99 -16.05 14.48
C ARG A 110 -35.98 -14.88 14.41
N ILE A 111 -37.09 -14.94 15.16
CA ILE A 111 -38.04 -13.83 15.23
C ILE A 111 -37.38 -12.58 15.83
N ILE A 112 -36.59 -12.75 16.89
CA ILE A 112 -35.84 -11.64 17.50
C ILE A 112 -34.89 -11.00 16.49
N ASP A 113 -34.17 -11.81 15.71
CA ASP A 113 -33.26 -11.31 14.68
C ASP A 113 -33.98 -10.54 13.56
N ILE A 114 -35.14 -11.04 13.10
CA ILE A 114 -35.94 -10.35 12.08
C ILE A 114 -36.48 -9.02 12.61
N ILE A 115 -37.02 -8.99 13.83
CA ILE A 115 -37.54 -7.77 14.45
C ILE A 115 -36.41 -6.73 14.59
N ALA A 116 -35.24 -7.15 15.06
CA ALA A 116 -34.10 -6.26 15.21
C ALA A 116 -33.63 -5.69 13.85
N LEU A 117 -33.61 -6.51 12.80
CA LEU A 117 -33.27 -6.06 11.45
C LEU A 117 -34.28 -5.03 10.93
N ILE A 118 -35.59 -5.27 11.13
CA ILE A 118 -36.64 -4.32 10.73
C ILE A 118 -36.48 -3.00 11.49
N LEU A 119 -36.24 -3.04 12.80
CA LEU A 119 -36.02 -1.83 13.61
C LEU A 119 -34.78 -1.07 13.15
N LEU A 120 -33.69 -1.76 12.80
CA LEU A 120 -32.48 -1.14 12.26
C LEU A 120 -32.77 -0.45 10.91
N LEU A 121 -33.49 -1.11 10.01
CA LEU A 121 -33.87 -0.53 8.72
C LEU A 121 -34.78 0.69 8.89
N LEU A 122 -35.74 0.64 9.81
CA LEU A 122 -36.60 1.78 10.13
C LEU A 122 -35.79 2.95 10.73
N ALA A 123 -34.81 2.68 11.58
CA ALA A 123 -33.92 3.71 12.13
C ALA A 123 -33.06 4.36 11.03
N LEU A 124 -32.50 3.57 10.10
CA LEU A 124 -31.74 4.07 8.97
C LEU A 124 -32.61 4.89 8.01
N LEU A 125 -33.83 4.44 7.73
CA LEU A 125 -34.79 5.19 6.92
C LEU A 125 -35.16 6.51 7.61
N GLY A 126 -35.50 6.48 8.90
CA GLY A 126 -35.78 7.68 9.69
C GLY A 126 -34.62 8.67 9.65
N TYR A 127 -33.39 8.20 9.86
CA TYR A 127 -32.19 9.03 9.75
C TYR A 127 -32.04 9.65 8.35
N SER A 128 -32.30 8.88 7.29
CA SER A 128 -32.21 9.37 5.90
C SER A 128 -33.29 10.42 5.54
N THR A 129 -34.39 10.48 6.30
CA THR A 129 -35.43 11.51 6.10
C THR A 129 -35.10 12.87 6.74
N LEU A 130 -34.09 12.92 7.62
CA LEU A 130 -33.63 14.17 8.21
C LEU A 130 -32.91 15.03 7.17
N SER A 131 -32.97 16.35 7.33
CA SER A 131 -32.17 17.26 6.50
C SER A 131 -30.66 17.05 6.73
N PRO A 132 -29.78 17.38 5.77
CA PRO A 132 -28.34 17.22 5.93
C PRO A 132 -27.78 17.90 7.19
N ASP A 133 -28.29 19.09 7.53
CA ASP A 133 -27.85 19.83 8.73
C ASP A 133 -28.29 19.12 10.03
N GLU A 134 -29.49 18.55 10.05
CA GLU A 134 -29.99 17.76 11.19
C GLU A 134 -29.22 16.45 11.36
N GLN A 135 -28.84 15.80 10.25
CA GLN A 135 -27.99 14.60 10.27
C GLN A 135 -26.62 14.91 10.90
N ILE A 136 -25.98 16.00 10.46
CA ILE A 136 -24.70 16.44 11.01
C ILE A 136 -24.83 16.75 12.50
N LYS A 137 -25.85 17.54 12.88
CA LYS A 137 -26.11 17.89 14.28
C LYS A 137 -26.33 16.65 15.16
N SER A 138 -27.13 15.70 14.68
CA SER A 138 -27.38 14.44 15.38
C SER A 138 -26.11 13.61 15.56
N ALA A 139 -25.24 13.56 14.54
CA ALA A 139 -23.95 12.90 14.61
C ALA A 139 -23.00 13.57 15.62
N GLU A 140 -22.94 14.91 15.63
CA GLU A 140 -22.13 15.68 16.59
C GLU A 140 -22.60 15.49 18.03
N GLU A 141 -23.90 15.56 18.28
CA GLU A 141 -24.49 15.31 19.61
C GLU A 141 -24.17 13.89 20.09
N SER A 142 -24.29 12.89 19.20
CA SER A 142 -23.96 11.49 19.49
C SER A 142 -22.47 11.31 19.82
N LEU A 143 -21.57 11.95 19.07
CA LEU A 143 -20.13 11.93 19.33
C LEU A 143 -19.77 12.61 20.66
N ASN A 144 -20.42 13.72 20.99
CA ASN A 144 -20.21 14.43 22.24
C ASN A 144 -20.69 13.62 23.44
N TYR A 145 -21.85 12.97 23.32
CA TYR A 145 -22.34 12.03 24.33
C TYR A 145 -21.35 10.88 24.52
N PHE A 146 -20.92 10.24 23.42
CA PHE A 146 -19.95 9.15 23.45
C PHE A 146 -18.64 9.57 24.13
N LYS A 147 -18.09 10.75 23.78
CA LYS A 147 -16.88 11.30 24.42
C LYS A 147 -17.04 11.43 25.93
N LYS A 148 -18.17 12.01 26.36
CA LYS A 148 -18.47 12.22 27.77
C LYS A 148 -18.58 10.88 28.51
N ASP A 149 -19.28 9.91 27.90
CA ASP A 149 -19.51 8.60 28.49
C ASP A 149 -18.20 7.80 28.60
N MET A 150 -17.41 7.72 27.52
CA MET A 150 -16.12 7.01 27.48
C MET A 150 -15.07 7.49 28.47
N THR A 151 -15.18 8.73 28.95
CA THR A 151 -14.17 9.34 29.84
C THR A 151 -14.68 9.60 31.25
N SER A 152 -15.91 9.18 31.57
CA SER A 152 -16.54 9.36 32.86
C SER A 152 -16.49 8.07 33.70
N PRO A 153 -15.93 8.09 34.92
CA PRO A 153 -15.96 6.93 35.81
C PRO A 153 -17.37 6.47 36.15
N GLY A 154 -18.33 7.41 36.24
CA GLY A 154 -19.73 7.10 36.53
C GLY A 154 -20.42 6.32 35.42
N ALA A 155 -19.96 6.46 34.17
CA ALA A 155 -20.49 5.71 33.03
C ALA A 155 -20.23 4.20 33.16
N ILE A 156 -19.10 3.81 33.77
CA ILE A 156 -18.78 2.39 34.02
C ILE A 156 -19.85 1.75 34.91
N ILE A 157 -20.29 2.46 35.96
CA ILE A 157 -21.33 1.96 36.87
C ILE A 157 -22.65 1.81 36.11
N ILE A 158 -23.02 2.81 35.31
CA ILE A 158 -24.23 2.76 34.48
C ILE A 158 -24.16 1.60 33.48
N GLN A 159 -23.01 1.36 32.86
CA GLN A 159 -22.80 0.27 31.92
C GLN A 159 -22.91 -1.11 32.60
N ILE A 160 -22.35 -1.29 33.80
CA ILE A 160 -22.49 -2.53 34.58
C ILE A 160 -23.96 -2.78 34.95
N LEU A 161 -24.67 -1.73 35.38
CA LEU A 161 -26.12 -1.81 35.65
C LEU A 161 -26.91 -2.14 34.38
N GLY A 162 -26.54 -1.54 33.24
CA GLY A 162 -27.14 -1.82 31.93
C GLY A 162 -26.96 -3.28 31.51
N ILE A 163 -25.77 -3.85 31.69
CA ILE A 163 -25.48 -5.27 31.45
C ILE A 163 -26.35 -6.15 32.37
N ALA A 164 -26.45 -5.82 33.65
CA ALA A 164 -27.29 -6.56 34.60
C ALA A 164 -28.78 -6.53 34.20
N ILE A 165 -29.29 -5.36 33.82
CA ILE A 165 -30.67 -5.19 33.33
C ILE A 165 -30.87 -5.97 32.02
N PHE A 166 -29.91 -5.96 31.12
CA PHE A 166 -29.98 -6.72 29.87
C PHE A 166 -30.14 -8.23 30.11
N TYR A 167 -29.31 -8.82 30.99
CA TYR A 167 -29.47 -10.24 31.35
C TYR A 167 -30.76 -10.51 32.13
N LEU A 168 -31.21 -9.57 32.96
CA LEU A 168 -32.52 -9.67 33.63
C LEU A 168 -33.66 -9.73 32.61
N VAL A 169 -33.64 -8.90 31.57
CA VAL A 169 -34.63 -8.93 30.49
C VAL A 169 -34.57 -10.27 29.74
N ILE A 170 -33.38 -10.73 29.36
CA ILE A 170 -33.20 -12.05 28.72
C ILE A 170 -33.83 -13.16 29.57
N TYR A 171 -33.58 -13.13 30.88
CA TYR A 171 -34.12 -14.09 31.82
C TYR A 171 -35.66 -14.00 31.92
N LEU A 172 -36.21 -12.80 32.09
CA LEU A 172 -37.67 -12.58 32.25
C LEU A 172 -38.45 -12.99 31.00
N PHE A 173 -37.94 -12.67 29.82
CA PHE A 173 -38.56 -13.02 28.54
C PHE A 173 -38.19 -14.42 28.04
N LYS A 174 -37.41 -15.19 28.83
CA LYS A 174 -36.94 -16.54 28.50
C LYS A 174 -36.31 -16.63 27.11
N ILE A 175 -35.49 -15.63 26.76
CA ILE A 175 -34.80 -15.60 25.48
C ILE A 175 -33.72 -16.70 25.45
N PRO A 176 -33.69 -17.57 24.43
CA PRO A 176 -32.72 -18.67 24.36
C PRO A 176 -31.26 -18.17 24.35
N MET A 177 -30.44 -18.68 25.27
CA MET A 177 -29.00 -18.35 25.40
C MET A 177 -28.08 -19.56 25.13
N GLY A 178 -28.63 -20.72 24.79
CA GLY A 178 -27.87 -21.94 24.51
C GLY A 178 -27.00 -21.82 23.25
N SER A 179 -25.85 -22.51 23.25
CA SER A 179 -24.99 -22.61 22.07
C SER A 179 -25.75 -23.24 20.91
N GLY A 180 -25.80 -22.55 19.76
CA GLY A 180 -26.51 -23.01 18.55
C GLY A 180 -27.96 -22.56 18.43
N VAL A 181 -28.59 -22.06 19.50
CA VAL A 181 -29.96 -21.49 19.46
C VAL A 181 -30.01 -20.01 19.81
N LYS A 182 -28.94 -19.44 20.35
CA LYS A 182 -28.85 -18.01 20.68
C LYS A 182 -29.03 -17.14 19.44
N SER A 183 -29.84 -16.08 19.55
CA SER A 183 -30.04 -15.14 18.44
C SER A 183 -28.78 -14.33 18.16
N ILE A 184 -28.58 -13.98 16.89
CA ILE A 184 -27.42 -13.21 16.44
C ILE A 184 -27.43 -11.84 17.12
N THR A 185 -28.58 -11.21 17.18
CA THR A 185 -28.80 -9.89 17.78
C THR A 185 -28.39 -9.87 19.24
N VAL A 186 -28.82 -10.85 20.04
CA VAL A 186 -28.43 -10.94 21.45
C VAL A 186 -26.92 -11.14 21.57
N SER A 187 -26.32 -11.95 20.69
CA SER A 187 -24.88 -12.14 20.68
C SER A 187 -24.10 -10.86 20.37
N ILE A 188 -24.56 -10.07 19.40
CA ILE A 188 -23.93 -8.79 19.04
C ILE A 188 -24.08 -7.78 20.18
N ILE A 189 -25.28 -7.64 20.75
CA ILE A 189 -25.53 -6.70 21.86
C ILE A 189 -24.66 -7.07 23.06
N GLU A 190 -24.66 -8.34 23.48
CA GLU A 190 -23.85 -8.81 24.60
C GLU A 190 -22.36 -8.57 24.38
N THR A 191 -21.84 -8.97 23.21
CA THR A 191 -20.41 -8.79 22.88
C THR A 191 -20.03 -7.31 22.85
N THR A 192 -20.88 -6.48 22.26
CA THR A 192 -20.66 -5.03 22.18
C THR A 192 -20.69 -4.39 23.57
N MET A 193 -21.62 -4.78 24.45
CA MET A 193 -21.69 -4.26 25.82
C MET A 193 -20.43 -4.58 26.64
N TRP A 194 -19.91 -5.81 26.54
CA TRP A 194 -18.69 -6.22 27.24
C TRP A 194 -17.44 -5.56 26.66
N LEU A 195 -17.32 -5.50 25.33
CA LEU A 195 -16.22 -4.80 24.67
C LEU A 195 -16.21 -3.32 25.04
N TYR A 196 -17.38 -2.68 25.01
CA TYR A 196 -17.54 -1.28 25.42
C TYR A 196 -17.09 -1.05 26.85
N LEU A 197 -17.48 -1.92 27.79
CA LEU A 197 -17.05 -1.84 29.19
C LEU A 197 -15.52 -1.94 29.33
N ILE A 198 -14.88 -2.87 28.62
CA ILE A 198 -13.42 -3.02 28.64
C ILE A 198 -12.73 -1.75 28.13
N VAL A 199 -13.20 -1.23 27.00
CA VAL A 199 -12.66 0.01 26.41
C VAL A 199 -12.88 1.20 27.33
N GLN A 200 -14.03 1.30 28.01
CA GLN A 200 -14.29 2.34 29.00
C GLN A 200 -13.34 2.26 30.20
N ILE A 201 -13.14 1.08 30.78
CA ILE A 201 -12.23 0.89 31.91
C ILE A 201 -10.82 1.31 31.52
N PHE A 202 -10.37 0.90 30.33
CA PHE A 202 -9.07 1.28 29.79
C PHE A 202 -8.98 2.80 29.56
N SER A 203 -9.99 3.42 28.95
CA SER A 203 -10.06 4.87 28.73
C SER A 203 -9.98 5.68 30.04
N VAL A 204 -10.75 5.28 31.06
CA VAL A 204 -10.73 5.91 32.39
C VAL A 204 -9.37 5.71 33.05
N PHE A 205 -8.77 4.52 32.98
CA PHE A 205 -7.42 4.28 33.50
C PHE A 205 -6.40 5.24 32.89
N PHE A 206 -6.36 5.37 31.55
CA PHE A 206 -5.42 6.27 30.90
C PHE A 206 -5.63 7.73 31.31
N LYS A 207 -6.89 8.17 31.41
CA LYS A 207 -7.21 9.54 31.80
C LYS A 207 -6.79 9.86 33.24
N TYR A 208 -7.12 8.99 34.20
CA TYR A 208 -6.95 9.29 35.63
C TYR A 208 -5.62 8.80 36.21
N VAL A 209 -5.00 7.75 35.63
CA VAL A 209 -3.73 7.20 36.11
C VAL A 209 -2.55 7.75 35.31
N ILE A 210 -2.66 7.77 33.98
CA ILE A 210 -1.58 8.24 33.09
C ILE A 210 -1.68 9.76 32.85
N GLY A 211 -2.85 10.36 33.07
CA GLY A 211 -3.10 11.78 32.81
C GLY A 211 -3.32 12.08 31.32
N VAL A 212 -3.56 11.05 30.49
CA VAL A 212 -3.75 11.18 29.04
C VAL A 212 -5.10 10.60 28.65
N SER A 213 -5.94 11.40 28.00
CA SER A 213 -7.22 10.95 27.47
C SER A 213 -7.02 10.20 26.16
N LEU A 214 -7.34 8.89 26.13
CA LEU A 214 -7.26 8.10 24.89
C LEU A 214 -8.17 8.66 23.81
N TYR A 215 -9.34 9.19 24.17
CA TYR A 215 -10.23 9.84 23.21
C TYR A 215 -9.52 11.03 22.55
N ASP A 216 -8.88 11.91 23.31
CA ASP A 216 -8.29 13.13 22.73
C ASP A 216 -7.08 12.80 21.86
N VAL A 217 -6.31 11.76 22.21
CA VAL A 217 -5.25 11.21 21.36
C VAL A 217 -5.84 10.62 20.09
N LEU A 218 -6.87 9.78 20.19
CA LEU A 218 -7.49 9.13 19.04
C LEU A 218 -8.17 10.14 18.11
N SER A 219 -8.90 11.12 18.66
CA SER A 219 -9.60 12.15 17.89
C SER A 219 -8.64 13.04 17.10
N LYS A 220 -7.40 13.22 17.58
CA LYS A 220 -6.35 13.92 16.82
C LYS A 220 -5.99 13.17 15.53
N TYR A 221 -5.96 11.84 15.57
CA TYR A 221 -5.61 11.01 14.42
C TYR A 221 -6.82 10.70 13.51
N PHE A 222 -8.02 10.59 14.08
CA PHE A 222 -9.24 10.25 13.34
C PHE A 222 -10.18 11.46 13.12
N ASN A 223 -9.66 12.68 13.14
CA ASN A 223 -10.45 13.86 12.79
C ASN A 223 -10.79 13.82 11.29
N TRP A 224 -12.06 13.55 10.96
CA TRP A 224 -12.53 13.44 9.57
C TRP A 224 -12.19 14.64 8.70
N SER A 225 -12.16 15.85 9.28
CA SER A 225 -11.83 17.07 8.55
C SER A 225 -10.33 17.20 8.21
N GLU A 226 -9.46 16.57 9.00
CA GLU A 226 -8.00 16.62 8.84
C GLU A 226 -7.44 15.41 8.09
N LEU A 227 -8.24 14.33 7.96
CA LEU A 227 -7.86 13.15 7.19
C LEU A 227 -7.73 13.47 5.69
N PRO A 228 -6.69 12.97 5.01
CA PRO A 228 -6.55 13.18 3.57
C PRO A 228 -7.61 12.38 2.81
N ASP A 229 -8.07 12.93 1.68
CA ASP A 229 -9.08 12.25 0.85
C ASP A 229 -8.54 10.91 0.31
N TYR A 230 -7.25 10.89 -0.05
CA TYR A 230 -6.51 9.76 -0.60
C TYR A 230 -5.15 9.61 0.08
N ALA A 231 -4.51 8.45 -0.06
CA ALA A 231 -3.17 8.21 0.46
C ALA A 231 -2.18 9.32 0.01
N PRO A 232 -1.38 9.89 0.92
CA PRO A 232 -0.42 10.92 0.56
C PRO A 232 0.55 10.41 -0.51
N VAL A 233 0.54 11.05 -1.68
CA VAL A 233 1.54 10.79 -2.72
C VAL A 233 2.77 11.63 -2.37
N PRO A 234 3.97 11.03 -2.23
CA PRO A 234 5.19 11.79 -1.98
C PRO A 234 5.37 12.81 -3.11
N LYS A 235 5.22 14.10 -2.79
CA LYS A 235 5.58 15.16 -3.75
C LYS A 235 7.10 15.07 -3.97
N PRO A 236 7.58 15.12 -5.23
CA PRO A 236 9.01 15.17 -5.49
C PRO A 236 9.62 16.35 -4.71
N SER A 237 10.46 15.98 -3.74
CA SER A 237 11.17 16.90 -2.87
C SER A 237 12.31 17.51 -3.67
N GLY A 238 12.17 18.78 -4.05
CA GLY A 238 13.28 19.56 -4.59
C GLY A 238 12.86 20.63 -5.58
N ASN A 239 12.52 21.82 -5.07
CA ASN A 239 12.80 23.03 -5.83
C ASN A 239 14.33 23.18 -5.85
N VAL A 240 14.97 22.69 -6.91
CA VAL A 240 16.39 22.95 -7.15
C VAL A 240 16.54 24.44 -7.49
N ASN A 241 16.82 25.24 -6.48
CA ASN A 241 17.30 26.61 -6.68
C ASN A 241 18.74 26.54 -7.20
N ILE A 242 18.92 26.49 -8.52
CA ILE A 242 20.25 26.63 -9.13
C ILE A 242 20.64 28.12 -9.07
N LYS A 243 21.14 28.53 -7.90
CA LYS A 243 22.04 29.68 -7.78
C LYS A 243 23.32 29.21 -7.12
N GLY A 244 24.07 28.41 -7.88
CA GLY A 244 25.45 28.07 -7.58
C GLY A 244 26.23 28.23 -8.87
N ASN A 245 27.27 29.07 -8.84
CA ASN A 245 28.21 29.21 -9.93
C ASN A 245 29.02 27.90 -9.99
N ILE A 246 28.60 26.96 -10.83
CA ILE A 246 29.30 25.67 -10.98
C ILE A 246 30.42 25.89 -11.98
N ASN A 247 31.66 25.92 -11.48
CA ASN A 247 32.84 25.69 -12.31
C ASN A 247 32.67 24.33 -13.00
N LEU A 248 32.39 24.37 -14.30
CA LEU A 248 32.31 23.19 -15.17
C LEU A 248 33.72 22.60 -15.36
N GLY A 249 34.05 21.66 -14.50
CA GLY A 249 35.16 20.74 -14.65
C GLY A 249 34.71 19.34 -14.24
N SER A 250 33.73 18.77 -14.94
CA SER A 250 33.34 17.36 -14.80
C SER A 250 32.85 16.83 -16.14
N PRO A 251 33.17 15.57 -16.49
CA PRO A 251 32.90 15.00 -17.81
C PRO A 251 31.41 15.03 -18.10
N ILE A 252 31.06 15.40 -19.33
CA ILE A 252 29.69 15.52 -19.82
C ILE A 252 28.99 14.17 -19.61
N GLN A 253 28.09 14.10 -18.62
CA GLN A 253 27.32 12.90 -18.32
C GLN A 253 26.31 12.69 -19.46
N LYS A 254 26.64 11.74 -20.36
CA LYS A 254 25.80 11.34 -21.50
C LYS A 254 24.64 10.46 -21.00
N ASP A 255 23.52 10.51 -21.71
CA ASP A 255 22.40 9.60 -21.45
C ASP A 255 22.79 8.15 -21.73
N GLU A 256 22.31 7.24 -20.90
CA GLU A 256 22.55 5.79 -21.01
C GLU A 256 21.30 5.02 -20.56
N VAL A 257 21.24 3.73 -20.91
CA VAL A 257 20.22 2.83 -20.35
C VAL A 257 20.67 2.33 -18.99
N PHE A 258 19.78 2.37 -18.01
CA PHE A 258 19.97 1.75 -16.71
C PHE A 258 18.74 0.95 -16.27
N ASN A 259 18.99 -0.15 -15.55
CA ASN A 259 17.94 -1.06 -15.07
C ASN A 259 17.73 -0.94 -13.56
N ILE A 260 16.48 -1.06 -13.14
CA ILE A 260 16.03 -1.18 -11.75
C ILE A 260 15.53 -2.61 -11.56
N SER A 261 16.17 -3.39 -10.68
CA SER A 261 16.15 -4.85 -10.77
C SER A 261 15.22 -5.61 -9.82
N ASN A 262 14.45 -4.93 -8.96
CA ASN A 262 13.71 -5.57 -7.85
C ASN A 262 12.36 -6.21 -8.24
N ASN A 263 11.93 -6.13 -9.51
CA ASN A 263 10.71 -6.76 -10.03
C ASN A 263 9.41 -6.42 -9.28
N LEU A 264 9.23 -5.15 -8.88
CA LEU A 264 8.07 -4.72 -8.08
C LEU A 264 7.04 -3.90 -8.84
N TYR A 265 7.29 -3.57 -10.11
CA TYR A 265 6.62 -2.46 -10.78
C TYR A 265 5.77 -2.90 -11.96
N THR A 266 4.58 -2.30 -12.09
CA THR A 266 3.72 -2.41 -13.28
C THR A 266 4.23 -1.52 -14.40
N TYR A 267 3.63 -1.59 -15.59
CA TYR A 267 4.01 -0.75 -16.72
C TYR A 267 3.80 0.75 -16.44
N ASP A 268 2.69 1.11 -15.79
CA ASP A 268 2.40 2.50 -15.43
C ASP A 268 3.39 3.03 -14.37
N ASP A 269 3.75 2.18 -13.39
CA ASP A 269 4.79 2.51 -12.40
C ASP A 269 6.14 2.79 -13.10
N ALA A 270 6.48 2.01 -14.13
CA ALA A 270 7.75 2.15 -14.85
C ALA A 270 7.93 3.53 -15.48
N GLN A 271 6.86 4.08 -16.07
CA GLN A 271 6.87 5.42 -16.65
C GLN A 271 7.13 6.50 -15.59
N ALA A 272 6.44 6.41 -14.46
CA ALA A 272 6.62 7.33 -13.34
C ALA A 272 8.04 7.22 -12.73
N ILE A 273 8.56 6.00 -12.59
CA ILE A 273 9.87 5.74 -12.04
C ILE A 273 10.97 6.35 -12.92
N CYS A 274 10.95 6.11 -14.23
CA CYS A 274 11.95 6.73 -15.11
C CYS A 274 11.84 8.25 -15.08
N SER A 275 10.62 8.80 -15.06
CA SER A 275 10.39 10.24 -14.98
C SER A 275 10.98 10.86 -13.71
N SER A 276 10.95 10.13 -12.57
CA SER A 276 11.56 10.57 -11.31
C SER A 276 13.08 10.76 -11.38
N TYR A 277 13.74 10.08 -12.33
CA TYR A 277 15.16 10.23 -12.61
C TYR A 277 15.46 11.26 -13.72
N GLY A 278 14.45 11.99 -14.20
CA GLY A 278 14.58 12.83 -15.40
C GLY A 278 14.86 12.00 -16.66
N ALA A 279 14.44 10.74 -16.67
CA ALA A 279 14.62 9.77 -17.74
C ALA A 279 13.26 9.36 -18.33
N LYS A 280 13.28 8.60 -19.42
CA LYS A 280 12.09 7.95 -20.00
C LYS A 280 12.26 6.44 -19.95
N THR A 281 11.16 5.70 -20.10
CA THR A 281 11.25 4.26 -20.38
C THR A 281 12.09 4.04 -21.64
N ALA A 282 13.06 3.14 -21.56
CA ALA A 282 14.00 2.92 -22.65
C ALA A 282 13.30 2.25 -23.85
N THR A 283 13.61 2.69 -25.06
CA THR A 283 13.14 2.04 -26.29
C THR A 283 13.95 0.77 -26.58
N TYR A 284 13.43 -0.09 -27.46
CA TYR A 284 14.17 -1.28 -27.89
C TYR A 284 15.56 -0.91 -28.46
N ASP A 285 15.62 0.09 -29.34
CA ASP A 285 16.87 0.53 -29.98
C ASP A 285 17.93 0.99 -28.96
N GLN A 286 17.50 1.71 -27.92
CA GLN A 286 18.39 2.15 -26.84
C GLN A 286 18.93 0.97 -26.04
N ILE A 287 18.09 -0.04 -25.77
CA ILE A 287 18.50 -1.27 -25.07
C ILE A 287 19.43 -2.10 -25.93
N GLU A 288 19.17 -2.19 -27.24
CA GLU A 288 20.04 -2.86 -28.20
C GLU A 288 21.41 -2.17 -28.32
N GLU A 289 21.44 -0.84 -28.35
CA GLU A 289 22.69 -0.08 -28.32
C GLU A 289 23.44 -0.30 -26.99
N ALA A 290 22.74 -0.31 -25.86
CA ALA A 290 23.34 -0.63 -24.57
C ALA A 290 23.96 -2.04 -24.58
N TYR A 291 23.24 -3.04 -25.11
CA TYR A 291 23.75 -4.41 -25.26
C TYR A 291 25.00 -4.48 -26.14
N LYS A 292 25.03 -3.79 -27.28
CA LYS A 292 26.21 -3.68 -28.15
C LYS A 292 27.41 -3.09 -27.42
N ASN A 293 27.16 -2.22 -26.43
CA ASN A 293 28.15 -1.62 -25.55
C ASN A 293 28.45 -2.44 -24.27
N GLY A 294 28.00 -3.70 -24.20
CA GLY A 294 28.33 -4.62 -23.11
C GLY A 294 27.32 -4.64 -21.96
N ALA A 295 26.17 -3.99 -22.09
CA ALA A 295 25.13 -4.08 -21.07
C ALA A 295 24.62 -5.52 -20.88
N GLU A 296 24.48 -5.92 -19.63
CA GLU A 296 23.82 -7.16 -19.23
C GLU A 296 23.10 -6.99 -17.90
N TRP A 297 21.85 -7.44 -17.85
CA TRP A 297 21.10 -7.59 -16.61
C TRP A 297 20.09 -8.72 -16.80
N CYS A 298 20.12 -9.71 -15.92
CA CYS A 298 19.40 -10.99 -16.07
C CYS A 298 17.97 -10.94 -15.46
N ASN A 299 17.24 -9.85 -15.70
CA ASN A 299 15.88 -9.66 -15.21
C ASN A 299 15.06 -8.80 -16.17
N TYR A 300 13.79 -9.15 -16.36
CA TYR A 300 12.86 -8.34 -17.14
C TYR A 300 12.74 -6.94 -16.56
N GLY A 301 12.81 -5.93 -17.43
CA GLY A 301 12.47 -4.55 -17.09
C GLY A 301 11.47 -3.99 -18.08
N TRP A 302 10.43 -3.32 -17.58
CA TRP A 302 9.50 -2.56 -18.41
C TRP A 302 10.24 -1.50 -19.23
N SER A 303 9.88 -1.42 -20.49
CA SER A 303 10.45 -0.62 -21.56
C SER A 303 9.32 0.06 -22.34
N ASP A 304 9.66 1.02 -23.20
CA ASP A 304 8.67 1.77 -23.98
C ASP A 304 7.76 0.83 -24.80
N GLY A 305 6.49 1.21 -24.96
CA GLY A 305 5.49 0.43 -25.71
C GLY A 305 4.97 -0.84 -25.01
N GLN A 306 4.93 -0.87 -23.67
CA GLN A 306 4.49 -2.02 -22.86
C GLN A 306 5.26 -3.30 -23.18
N MET A 307 6.55 -3.13 -23.48
CA MET A 307 7.49 -4.22 -23.68
C MET A 307 8.29 -4.43 -22.41
N ALA A 308 8.77 -5.64 -22.16
CA ALA A 308 9.75 -5.87 -21.12
C ALA A 308 10.96 -6.63 -21.69
N PHE A 309 12.15 -6.06 -21.50
CA PHE A 309 13.37 -6.55 -22.10
C PHE A 309 14.51 -6.72 -21.09
N PHE A 310 15.43 -7.62 -21.43
CA PHE A 310 16.70 -7.75 -20.73
C PHE A 310 17.82 -8.25 -21.67
N PRO A 311 19.02 -7.63 -21.64
CA PRO A 311 20.15 -8.03 -22.48
C PRO A 311 21.03 -9.09 -21.81
N THR A 312 21.50 -10.06 -22.60
CA THR A 312 22.42 -11.12 -22.15
C THR A 312 23.61 -11.25 -23.09
N GLN A 313 24.83 -11.04 -22.58
CA GLN A 313 26.06 -11.18 -23.35
C GLN A 313 26.34 -12.65 -23.71
N LYS A 314 26.86 -12.87 -24.92
CA LYS A 314 27.20 -14.22 -25.43
C LYS A 314 28.19 -14.94 -24.52
N SER A 315 29.20 -14.23 -24.02
CA SER A 315 30.21 -14.78 -23.11
C SER A 315 29.61 -15.27 -21.78
N THR A 316 28.67 -14.51 -21.21
CA THR A 316 27.92 -14.90 -20.00
C THR A 316 27.06 -16.13 -20.28
N TRP A 317 26.31 -16.13 -21.38
CA TRP A 317 25.50 -17.28 -21.79
C TRP A 317 26.33 -18.55 -22.00
N GLU A 318 27.49 -18.48 -22.67
CA GLU A 318 28.39 -19.62 -22.89
C GLU A 318 28.94 -20.20 -21.58
N LYS A 319 29.18 -19.37 -20.56
CA LYS A 319 29.56 -19.83 -19.22
C LYS A 319 28.41 -20.59 -18.55
N LEU A 320 27.19 -20.04 -18.63
CA LEU A 320 25.99 -20.67 -18.07
C LEU A 320 25.69 -22.03 -18.69
N GLN A 321 25.99 -22.21 -19.99
CA GLN A 321 25.84 -23.50 -20.67
C GLN A 321 26.73 -24.62 -20.09
N LYS A 322 27.84 -24.27 -19.41
CA LYS A 322 28.75 -25.25 -18.81
C LYS A 322 28.30 -25.75 -17.44
N THR A 323 27.26 -25.14 -16.87
CA THR A 323 26.73 -25.47 -15.54
C THR A 323 25.32 -26.04 -15.66
N ASP A 324 25.14 -27.34 -15.44
CA ASP A 324 23.87 -28.06 -15.63
C ASP A 324 22.66 -27.42 -14.94
N LYS A 325 22.86 -26.77 -13.79
CA LYS A 325 21.78 -26.12 -13.03
C LYS A 325 21.39 -24.73 -13.52
N HIS A 326 22.23 -24.08 -14.33
CA HIS A 326 22.07 -22.68 -14.73
C HIS A 326 22.01 -22.48 -16.25
N LYS A 327 21.95 -23.55 -17.05
CA LYS A 327 21.92 -23.47 -18.52
C LYS A 327 20.79 -22.62 -19.07
N ASN A 328 19.67 -22.54 -18.36
CA ASN A 328 18.47 -21.82 -18.77
C ASN A 328 18.35 -20.43 -18.10
N ASP A 329 19.33 -20.03 -17.28
CA ASP A 329 19.33 -18.72 -16.67
C ASP A 329 19.66 -17.66 -17.73
N CYS A 330 19.09 -16.47 -17.57
CA CYS A 330 19.37 -15.32 -18.43
C CYS A 330 19.05 -15.51 -19.92
N GLY A 331 18.14 -16.42 -20.27
CA GLY A 331 17.61 -16.55 -21.63
C GLY A 331 18.67 -16.93 -22.67
N ARG A 332 18.67 -16.24 -23.82
CA ARG A 332 19.60 -16.46 -24.94
C ARG A 332 20.49 -15.23 -25.17
N PRO A 333 21.61 -15.35 -25.90
CA PRO A 333 22.41 -14.18 -26.27
C PRO A 333 21.57 -13.13 -27.02
N GLY A 334 21.77 -11.85 -26.68
CA GLY A 334 21.04 -10.73 -27.28
C GLY A 334 19.97 -10.13 -26.36
N ILE A 335 18.98 -9.47 -26.96
CA ILE A 335 17.85 -8.87 -26.25
C ILE A 335 16.74 -9.91 -26.10
N ASN A 336 16.38 -10.21 -24.86
CA ASN A 336 15.33 -11.16 -24.51
C ASN A 336 14.07 -10.42 -24.06
N GLY A 337 12.90 -10.97 -24.38
CA GLY A 337 11.60 -10.42 -24.01
C GLY A 337 10.80 -9.91 -25.19
N GLY A 338 9.83 -9.06 -24.92
CA GLY A 338 8.86 -8.59 -25.91
C GLY A 338 7.65 -7.92 -25.28
N TYR A 339 6.56 -7.83 -26.04
CA TYR A 339 5.28 -7.29 -25.57
C TYR A 339 4.61 -8.23 -24.57
N PHE A 340 4.07 -7.66 -23.49
CA PHE A 340 3.27 -8.37 -22.52
C PHE A 340 1.86 -7.77 -22.49
N ALA A 341 0.83 -8.58 -22.74
CA ALA A 341 -0.55 -8.08 -22.84
C ALA A 341 -1.12 -7.57 -21.51
N ASN A 342 -0.62 -8.07 -20.38
CA ASN A 342 -1.04 -7.66 -19.05
C ASN A 342 -0.08 -6.59 -18.48
N PRO A 343 -0.47 -5.30 -18.39
CA PRO A 343 0.38 -4.23 -17.88
C PRO A 343 0.63 -4.33 -16.36
N TYR A 344 -0.16 -5.13 -15.64
CA TYR A 344 -0.07 -5.28 -14.19
C TYR A 344 0.96 -6.32 -13.73
N ILE A 345 1.69 -6.96 -14.67
CA ILE A 345 2.80 -7.85 -14.30
C ILE A 345 3.90 -7.04 -13.63
N ARG A 346 4.48 -7.58 -12.56
CA ARG A 346 5.55 -6.92 -11.82
C ARG A 346 6.92 -7.30 -12.38
N PHE A 347 7.58 -6.34 -12.98
CA PHE A 347 8.95 -6.44 -13.50
C PHE A 347 9.82 -5.31 -12.96
N GLY A 348 11.10 -5.36 -13.28
CA GLY A 348 12.00 -4.24 -13.12
C GLY A 348 11.64 -3.11 -14.08
N VAL A 349 12.54 -2.14 -14.22
CA VAL A 349 12.32 -1.00 -15.14
C VAL A 349 13.61 -0.68 -15.90
N ASN A 350 13.51 -0.53 -17.21
CA ASN A 350 14.59 -0.02 -18.06
C ASN A 350 14.34 1.47 -18.33
N CYS A 351 15.23 2.34 -17.86
CA CYS A 351 15.16 3.77 -18.09
C CYS A 351 16.30 4.22 -19.01
N TYR A 352 16.06 5.28 -19.78
CA TYR A 352 17.05 5.96 -20.61
C TYR A 352 17.15 7.43 -20.22
N GLY A 353 18.34 7.85 -19.81
CA GLY A 353 18.65 9.22 -19.37
C GLY A 353 19.95 9.27 -18.59
N LYS A 354 20.14 10.34 -17.81
CA LYS A 354 21.32 10.46 -16.93
C LYS A 354 21.22 9.47 -15.78
N LYS A 355 22.05 8.43 -15.82
CA LYS A 355 22.09 7.44 -14.74
C LYS A 355 22.50 8.09 -13.41
N PRO A 356 21.78 7.82 -12.31
CA PRO A 356 22.15 8.33 -11.00
C PRO A 356 23.55 7.92 -10.58
N LYS A 357 24.21 8.75 -9.77
CA LYS A 357 25.47 8.36 -9.14
C LYS A 357 25.22 7.13 -8.24
N PRO A 358 26.10 6.12 -8.27
CA PRO A 358 25.90 4.90 -7.49
C PRO A 358 25.98 5.18 -5.99
N LYS A 359 25.10 4.55 -5.20
CA LYS A 359 25.22 4.51 -3.73
C LYS A 359 26.26 3.46 -3.33
N ASN A 360 26.74 3.52 -2.09
CA ASN A 360 27.66 2.50 -1.56
C ASN A 360 27.10 1.07 -1.68
N SER A 361 25.80 0.91 -1.41
CA SER A 361 25.10 -0.38 -1.58
C SER A 361 25.08 -0.88 -3.04
N ASP A 362 25.01 0.04 -4.01
CA ASP A 362 25.04 -0.34 -5.43
C ASP A 362 26.44 -0.82 -5.84
N LEU A 363 27.49 -0.17 -5.31
CA LEU A 363 28.88 -0.57 -5.51
C LEU A 363 29.17 -1.93 -4.86
N GLU A 364 28.64 -2.17 -3.67
CA GLU A 364 28.75 -3.47 -3.00
C GLU A 364 28.05 -4.57 -3.80
N ARG A 365 26.83 -4.32 -4.29
CA ARG A 365 26.10 -5.26 -5.16
C ARG A 365 26.86 -5.54 -6.46
N MET A 366 27.42 -4.52 -7.10
CA MET A 366 28.25 -4.68 -8.30
C MET A 366 29.50 -5.52 -8.01
N LYS A 367 30.22 -5.25 -6.91
CA LYS A 367 31.40 -6.04 -6.51
C LYS A 367 31.04 -7.50 -6.22
N ALA A 368 29.90 -7.74 -5.59
CA ALA A 368 29.41 -9.09 -5.32
C ALA A 368 29.07 -9.86 -6.62
N GLN A 369 28.59 -9.15 -7.65
CA GLN A 369 28.28 -9.74 -8.96
C GLN A 369 29.51 -10.05 -9.82
N ASN A 370 30.65 -9.37 -9.61
CA ASN A 370 31.88 -9.63 -10.38
C ASN A 370 32.36 -11.10 -10.30
N ASN A 371 32.02 -11.83 -9.25
CA ASN A 371 32.39 -13.24 -9.05
C ASN A 371 31.23 -14.22 -9.25
N ILE A 372 30.02 -13.73 -9.55
CA ILE A 372 28.79 -14.54 -9.59
C ILE A 372 28.14 -14.38 -10.96
N SER A 373 28.29 -15.40 -11.80
CA SER A 373 27.81 -15.40 -13.19
C SER A 373 26.31 -15.70 -13.34
N TYR A 374 25.58 -15.93 -12.24
CA TYR A 374 24.19 -16.39 -12.26
C TYR A 374 23.36 -15.80 -11.09
N PRO A 375 22.04 -15.61 -11.25
CA PRO A 375 21.16 -15.20 -10.16
C PRO A 375 21.15 -16.23 -9.02
N LYS A 376 21.25 -15.77 -7.77
CA LYS A 376 21.16 -16.66 -6.58
C LYS A 376 19.75 -17.21 -6.44
N THR A 377 19.63 -18.51 -6.20
CA THR A 377 18.32 -19.12 -5.90
C THR A 377 17.82 -18.68 -4.51
N GLU A 378 16.53 -18.85 -4.23
CA GLU A 378 15.97 -18.58 -2.89
C GLU A 378 16.71 -19.39 -1.81
N LYS A 379 17.09 -20.63 -2.12
CA LYS A 379 17.88 -21.49 -1.24
C LYS A 379 19.27 -20.91 -0.96
N ASP A 380 19.93 -20.35 -1.98
CA ASP A 380 21.24 -19.71 -1.82
C ASP A 380 21.12 -18.44 -0.98
N ASN A 381 20.09 -17.63 -1.21
CA ASN A 381 19.81 -16.44 -0.40
C ASN A 381 19.51 -16.80 1.08
N LEU A 382 18.79 -17.91 1.32
CA LEU A 382 18.53 -18.42 2.67
C LEU A 382 19.83 -18.91 3.34
N LEU A 383 20.68 -19.61 2.60
CA LEU A 383 21.98 -20.08 3.08
C LEU A 383 22.87 -18.88 3.45
N ASP A 384 22.92 -17.86 2.60
CA ASP A 384 23.71 -16.65 2.84
C ASP A 384 23.19 -15.86 4.04
N ARG A 385 21.87 -15.69 4.17
CA ARG A 385 21.27 -15.08 5.37
C ARG A 385 21.62 -15.84 6.64
N LYS A 386 21.59 -17.18 6.57
CA LYS A 386 21.98 -18.04 7.70
C LYS A 386 23.47 -17.89 8.01
N ALA A 387 24.34 -17.90 7.01
CA ALA A 387 25.77 -17.71 7.18
C ALA A 387 26.11 -16.33 7.77
N GLN A 388 25.44 -15.28 7.28
CA GLN A 388 25.59 -13.91 7.79
C GLN A 388 25.12 -13.80 9.24
N PHE A 389 23.97 -14.39 9.58
CA PHE A 389 23.49 -14.46 10.97
C PHE A 389 24.53 -15.10 11.90
N TRP A 390 25.12 -16.23 11.50
CA TRP A 390 26.17 -16.88 12.30
C TRP A 390 27.45 -16.05 12.38
N LYS A 391 27.80 -15.31 11.33
CA LYS A 391 28.95 -14.40 11.31
C LYS A 391 28.76 -13.20 12.24
N ASP A 392 27.59 -12.58 12.21
CA ASP A 392 27.24 -11.41 13.02
C ASP A 392 27.10 -11.74 14.51
N ASN A 393 26.80 -13.01 14.83
CA ASN A 393 26.69 -13.51 16.20
C ASN A 393 27.83 -14.46 16.58
N ALA A 394 28.93 -14.47 15.81
CA ALA A 394 30.01 -15.43 16.00
C ALA A 394 30.64 -15.32 17.39
N ASP A 395 30.82 -14.09 17.89
CA ASP A 395 31.34 -13.76 19.21
C ASP A 395 30.46 -14.26 20.38
N LYS A 396 29.14 -14.36 20.16
CA LYS A 396 28.15 -14.73 21.20
C LYS A 396 27.71 -16.18 21.13
N MET A 397 27.68 -16.77 19.94
CA MET A 397 27.03 -18.04 19.68
C MET A 397 27.96 -19.12 19.13
N LEU A 398 29.16 -18.75 18.65
CA LEU A 398 30.13 -19.71 18.13
C LEU A 398 31.32 -19.80 19.08
N VAL A 399 31.44 -20.96 19.74
CA VAL A 399 32.62 -21.29 20.55
C VAL A 399 33.50 -22.22 19.73
N LEU A 400 34.66 -21.72 19.31
CA LEU A 400 35.66 -22.50 18.59
C LEU A 400 36.51 -23.29 19.58
N ASN A 401 36.71 -24.58 19.31
CA ASN A 401 37.65 -25.41 20.06
C ASN A 401 39.09 -25.11 19.64
N SER A 402 40.01 -25.19 20.58
CA SER A 402 41.44 -25.23 20.27
C SER A 402 41.79 -26.52 19.53
N PHE A 403 42.81 -26.47 18.66
CA PHE A 403 43.29 -27.63 17.91
C PHE A 403 43.62 -28.83 18.81
N ASN A 404 44.19 -28.57 20.00
CA ASN A 404 44.25 -29.53 21.09
C ASN A 404 44.30 -28.82 22.45
N LYS A 405 44.55 -29.54 23.55
CA LYS A 405 44.61 -28.97 24.91
C LYS A 405 45.70 -27.90 25.11
N ASN A 406 46.69 -27.85 24.23
CA ASN A 406 47.91 -27.06 24.38
C ASN A 406 48.13 -26.03 23.27
N VAL A 407 47.47 -26.15 22.10
CA VAL A 407 47.61 -25.20 20.98
C VAL A 407 46.27 -24.85 20.34
N TRP A 408 46.12 -23.57 19.95
CA TRP A 408 44.90 -23.01 19.37
C TRP A 408 44.67 -23.42 17.91
N SER A 409 45.73 -23.45 17.10
CA SER A 409 45.72 -23.75 15.65
C SER A 409 46.78 -24.81 15.34
N GLU A 410 46.57 -25.59 14.28
CA GLU A 410 47.58 -26.52 13.71
C GLU A 410 48.73 -25.77 13.00
N TYR A 411 48.48 -24.52 12.62
CA TYR A 411 49.36 -23.64 11.85
C TYR A 411 49.73 -22.37 12.62
#